data_AF-A0A820FQ07-F1
#
_entry.id   AF-A0A820FQ07-F1
#
_cell.length_a   1.000
_cell.length_b   1.000
_cell.length_c   1.000
_cell.angle_alpha   90.00
_cell.angle_beta   90.00
_cell.angle_gamma   90.00
#
_symmetry.space_group_name_H-M   'P 1'
#
loop_
_entity.id
_entity.type
_entity.pdbx_description
1 polymer ?
#
loop_
_entity_poly.entity_id
_entity_poly.type
_entity_poly.pdbx_seq_one_letter_code
_entity_poly.pdbx_strand_id
1 'polypeptide(L)'
;MPNQSTWVASQDDSSEDDEDEIERYAKAKLVISNEEYVLQWWKKWSINYPTLSVLVGSLLGIPASSCTSERIFSITGRILEKRCQNIGDDIVDDILFIRNFKKIYCNVL
;
A
#
# COMPACT_ATOMS: atom_id res chain seq x y z
N MET A 1 30.06 -44.64 -1.19
CA MET A 1 28.82 -43.97 -1.62
C MET A 1 28.46 -42.93 -0.57
N PRO A 2 28.27 -41.64 -0.90
CA PRO A 2 27.83 -40.66 0.08
C PRO A 2 26.30 -40.66 0.15
N ASN A 3 25.77 -40.95 1.32
CA ASN A 3 24.34 -40.93 1.64
C ASN A 3 24.01 -39.56 2.28
N GLN A 4 23.14 -38.85 1.57
CA GLN A 4 22.08 -37.92 1.98
C GLN A 4 22.45 -36.69 2.83
N SER A 5 22.45 -35.56 2.12
CA SER A 5 21.99 -34.24 2.54
C SER A 5 21.23 -34.20 3.86
N THR A 6 21.94 -33.81 4.93
CA THR A 6 21.32 -33.28 6.14
C THR A 6 20.80 -31.89 5.82
N TRP A 7 19.49 -31.79 5.58
CA TRP A 7 18.79 -30.51 5.67
C TRP A 7 18.87 -30.07 7.13
N VAL A 8 19.85 -29.21 7.46
CA VAL A 8 19.83 -28.48 8.72
C VAL A 8 18.72 -27.45 8.56
N ALA A 9 17.52 -27.80 9.04
CA ALA A 9 16.46 -26.83 9.25
C ALA A 9 17.01 -25.80 10.24
N SER A 10 17.34 -24.62 9.71
CA SER A 10 17.82 -23.50 10.49
C SER A 10 16.81 -23.16 11.58
N GLN A 11 17.34 -23.21 12.80
CA GLN A 11 16.92 -22.51 14.01
C GLN A 11 15.50 -21.93 14.02
N ASP A 12 14.66 -22.65 14.76
CA ASP A 12 13.56 -22.13 15.55
C ASP A 12 14.05 -20.94 16.39
N ASP A 13 13.81 -19.72 15.90
CA ASP A 13 13.93 -18.48 16.66
C ASP A 13 12.55 -18.22 17.29
N SER A 14 12.24 -19.01 18.31
CA SER A 14 11.07 -18.82 19.16
C SER A 14 11.27 -17.55 19.99
N SER A 15 10.94 -16.40 19.40
CA SER A 15 10.82 -15.13 20.12
C SER A 15 9.61 -15.22 21.06
N GLU A 16 9.84 -15.04 22.36
CA GLU A 16 8.92 -15.27 23.49
C GLU A 16 7.68 -14.33 23.56
N ASP A 17 7.03 -14.02 22.44
CA ASP A 17 5.76 -13.26 22.33
C ASP A 17 4.76 -13.99 21.41
N ASP A 18 4.63 -15.31 21.55
CA ASP A 18 3.70 -16.18 20.81
C ASP A 18 2.21 -16.02 21.24
N GLU A 19 1.77 -14.82 21.59
CA GLU A 19 0.34 -14.52 21.47
C GLU A 19 0.08 -14.20 20.01
N ASP A 20 -0.73 -15.03 19.34
CA ASP A 20 -1.19 -14.78 17.98
C ASP A 20 -1.64 -13.32 17.85
N GLU A 21 -0.86 -12.52 17.12
CA GLU A 21 -1.09 -11.09 16.94
C GLU A 21 -2.53 -10.83 16.45
N ILE A 22 -3.03 -11.75 15.62
CA ILE A 22 -4.40 -11.81 15.11
C ILE A 22 -5.41 -12.07 16.23
N GLU A 23 -5.14 -13.02 17.13
CA GLU A 23 -6.03 -13.34 18.24
C GLU A 23 -6.11 -12.16 19.23
N ARG A 24 -4.98 -11.51 19.51
CA ARG A 24 -4.94 -10.29 20.34
C ARG A 24 -5.72 -9.15 19.69
N TYR A 25 -5.60 -8.96 18.38
CA TYR A 25 -6.41 -8.00 17.64
C TYR A 25 -7.91 -8.35 17.67
N ALA A 26 -8.26 -9.62 17.49
CA ALA A 26 -9.64 -10.10 17.49
C ALA A 26 -10.33 -9.93 18.86
N LYS A 27 -9.58 -10.08 19.95
CA LYS A 27 -10.07 -9.86 21.32
C LYS A 27 -10.06 -8.38 21.73
N ALA A 28 -9.31 -7.53 21.03
CA ALA A 28 -9.16 -6.13 21.40
C ALA A 28 -10.45 -5.35 21.12
N LYS A 29 -10.89 -4.57 22.12
CA LYS A 29 -11.97 -3.59 21.94
C LYS A 29 -11.39 -2.28 21.44
N LEU A 30 -11.32 -2.13 20.12
CA LEU A 30 -10.72 -0.97 19.46
C LEU A 30 -11.74 0.16 19.34
N VAL A 31 -11.36 1.36 19.78
CA VAL A 31 -12.13 2.59 19.56
C VAL A 31 -11.41 3.38 18.48
N ILE A 32 -11.98 3.40 17.29
CA ILE A 32 -11.55 4.29 16.20
C ILE A 32 -12.49 5.49 16.25
N SER A 33 -11.93 6.69 16.41
CA SER A 33 -12.73 7.92 16.29
C SER A 33 -13.21 8.06 14.85
N ASN A 34 -14.46 8.48 14.62
CA ASN A 34 -14.99 8.71 13.28
C ASN A 34 -14.20 9.76 12.48
N GLU A 35 -13.38 10.56 13.16
CA GLU A 35 -12.54 11.61 12.56
C GLU A 35 -11.13 11.11 12.20
N GLU A 36 -10.74 9.91 12.64
CA GLU A 36 -9.40 9.38 12.40
C GLU A 36 -9.37 8.49 11.14
N TYR A 37 -8.45 8.79 10.23
CA TYR A 37 -8.20 7.92 9.08
C TYR A 37 -7.68 6.57 9.56
N VAL A 38 -8.31 5.48 9.10
CA VAL A 38 -7.97 4.10 9.50
C VAL A 38 -6.47 3.79 9.32
N LEU A 39 -5.84 4.29 8.25
CA LEU A 39 -4.39 4.13 8.03
C LEU A 39 -3.52 4.84 9.08
N GLN A 40 -3.96 6.01 9.58
CA GLN A 40 -3.25 6.72 10.65
C GLN A 40 -3.37 5.98 11.98
N TRP A 41 -4.54 5.39 12.23
CA TRP A 41 -4.76 4.52 13.37
C TRP A 41 -3.80 3.32 13.33
N TRP A 42 -3.72 2.59 12.21
CA TRP A 42 -2.79 1.46 12.07
C TRP A 42 -1.32 1.87 12.21
N LYS A 43 -0.95 3.08 11.78
CA LYS A 43 0.40 3.60 11.98
C LYS A 43 0.73 3.79 13.47
N LYS A 44 -0.22 4.28 14.27
CA LYS A 44 -0.05 4.42 15.74
C LYS A 44 0.07 3.07 16.43
N TRP A 45 -0.69 2.08 15.96
CA TRP A 45 -0.72 0.74 16.52
C TRP A 45 0.34 -0.21 15.96
N SER A 46 1.22 0.26 15.07
CA SER A 46 2.28 -0.56 14.47
C SER A 46 3.30 -1.13 15.47
N ILE A 47 3.49 -0.46 16.61
CA ILE A 47 4.36 -0.95 17.69
C ILE A 47 3.74 -2.19 18.35
N ASN A 48 2.42 -2.17 18.56
CA ASN A 48 1.72 -3.31 19.11
C ASN A 48 1.60 -4.39 18.05
N TYR A 49 1.16 -4.04 16.84
CA TYR A 49 0.83 -4.95 15.75
C TYR A 49 1.80 -4.79 14.56
N PRO A 50 3.05 -5.24 14.66
CA PRO A 50 4.07 -5.00 13.64
C PRO A 50 3.76 -5.71 12.32
N THR A 51 3.29 -6.96 12.35
CA THR A 51 3.01 -7.73 11.13
C THR A 51 1.68 -7.32 10.52
N LEU A 52 0.65 -7.15 11.34
CA LEU A 52 -0.70 -6.83 10.90
C LEU A 52 -0.80 -5.39 10.39
N SER A 53 -0.08 -4.43 10.98
CA SER A 53 -0.10 -3.04 10.52
C SER A 53 0.49 -2.89 9.10
N VAL A 54 1.52 -3.66 8.76
CA VAL A 54 2.11 -3.68 7.41
C VAL A 54 1.11 -4.28 6.42
N LEU A 55 0.53 -5.44 6.74
CA LEU A 55 -0.45 -6.12 5.90
C LEU A 55 -1.67 -5.23 5.63
N VAL A 56 -2.23 -4.64 6.69
CA VAL A 56 -3.40 -3.79 6.60
C VAL A 56 -3.09 -2.48 5.85
N GLY A 57 -1.87 -1.94 6.01
CA GLY A 57 -1.40 -0.83 5.20
C GLY A 57 -1.39 -1.16 3.70
N SER A 58 -0.91 -2.34 3.33
CA SER A 58 -0.96 -2.81 1.93
C SER A 58 -2.38 -3.05 1.44
N LEU A 59 -3.26 -3.62 2.26
CA LEU A 59 -4.64 -3.92 1.88
C LEU A 59 -5.49 -2.66 1.71
N LEU A 60 -5.42 -1.73 2.68
CA LEU A 60 -6.18 -0.47 2.65
C LEU A 60 -5.59 0.56 1.69
N GLY A 61 -4.34 0.39 1.27
CA GLY A 61 -3.72 1.20 0.22
C GLY A 61 -4.29 0.93 -1.18
N ILE A 62 -4.98 -0.20 -1.37
CA ILE A 62 -5.60 -0.54 -2.65
C ILE A 62 -6.89 0.29 -2.81
N PRO A 63 -7.02 1.10 -3.87
CA PRO A 63 -8.25 1.83 -4.12
C PRO A 63 -9.38 0.85 -4.42
N ALA A 64 -10.56 1.08 -3.84
CA ALA A 64 -11.75 0.24 -4.07
C ALA A 64 -12.29 0.30 -5.52
N SER A 65 -11.83 1.26 -6.33
CA SER A 65 -12.26 1.41 -7.73
C SER A 65 -11.16 2.01 -8.62
N SER A 66 -11.28 1.75 -9.92
CA SER A 66 -10.52 2.41 -10.99
C SER A 66 -10.94 3.86 -11.23
N CYS A 67 -11.95 4.40 -10.56
CA CYS A 67 -12.47 5.75 -10.83
C CYS A 67 -11.39 6.85 -10.71
N THR A 68 -10.39 6.65 -9.85
CA THR A 68 -9.27 7.60 -9.72
C THR A 68 -8.36 7.58 -10.93
N SER A 69 -8.01 6.40 -11.46
CA SER A 69 -7.19 6.29 -12.67
C SER A 69 -7.98 6.77 -13.88
N GLU A 70 -9.25 6.37 -14.03
CA GLU A 70 -10.15 6.83 -15.10
C GLU A 70 -10.32 8.35 -15.12
N ARG A 71 -10.47 8.99 -13.96
CA ARG A 71 -10.54 10.45 -13.86
C ARG A 71 -9.26 11.10 -14.35
N ILE A 72 -8.11 10.54 -14.01
CA ILE A 72 -6.81 11.05 -14.47
C ILE A 72 -6.69 10.86 -15.97
N PHE A 73 -7.00 9.68 -16.51
CA PHE A 73 -7.00 9.42 -17.95
C PHE A 73 -7.95 10.34 -18.70
N SER A 74 -9.16 10.59 -18.19
CA SER A 74 -10.11 11.49 -18.84
C SER A 74 -9.60 12.94 -18.88
N ILE A 75 -9.01 13.42 -17.78
CA ILE A 75 -8.44 14.77 -17.72
C ILE A 75 -7.21 14.89 -18.62
N THR A 76 -6.30 13.92 -18.57
CA THR A 76 -5.09 13.89 -19.38
C THR A 76 -5.44 13.74 -20.86
N GLY A 77 -6.39 12.87 -21.21
CA GLY A 77 -6.90 12.71 -22.57
C GLY A 77 -7.42 14.02 -23.15
N ARG A 78 -8.22 14.78 -22.41
CA ARG A 78 -8.68 16.11 -22.85
C ARG A 78 -7.54 17.13 -23.00
N ILE A 79 -6.53 17.08 -22.14
CA ILE A 79 -5.37 17.99 -22.21
C ILE A 79 -4.48 17.63 -23.39
N LEU A 80 -4.27 16.33 -23.64
CA LEU A 80 -3.44 15.81 -24.70
C LEU A 80 -4.11 16.04 -26.06
N GLU A 81 -5.40 15.70 -26.21
CA GLU A 81 -6.16 15.91 -27.45
C GLU A 81 -6.18 17.40 -27.86
N LYS A 82 -6.31 18.31 -26.90
CA LYS A 82 -6.25 19.77 -27.14
C LYS A 82 -4.82 20.28 -27.34
N ARG A 83 -3.87 19.65 -26.66
CA ARG A 83 -2.42 19.90 -26.61
C ARG A 83 -1.67 19.61 -27.91
N CYS A 84 -1.95 18.41 -28.42
CA CYS A 84 -0.94 17.54 -29.01
C CYS A 84 -1.57 16.66 -30.09
N GLN A 85 -1.68 17.20 -31.30
CA GLN A 85 -2.13 16.43 -32.48
C GLN A 85 -1.07 15.48 -33.05
N ASN A 86 0.14 15.46 -32.48
CA ASN A 86 1.28 14.69 -33.00
C ASN A 86 2.33 14.38 -31.93
N ILE A 87 1.89 13.86 -30.77
CA ILE A 87 2.80 13.42 -29.69
C ILE A 87 2.91 11.90 -29.71
N GLY A 88 4.13 11.39 -29.53
CA GLY A 88 4.41 9.96 -29.36
C GLY A 88 3.92 9.44 -28.00
N ASP A 89 3.59 8.15 -27.96
CA ASP A 89 3.03 7.48 -26.79
C ASP A 89 3.96 7.56 -25.56
N ASP A 90 5.28 7.62 -25.77
CA ASP A 90 6.31 7.77 -24.75
C ASP A 90 6.17 9.07 -23.94
N ILE A 91 5.94 10.19 -24.63
CA ILE A 91 5.81 11.50 -23.98
C ILE A 91 4.47 11.60 -23.22
N VAL A 92 3.44 10.86 -23.67
CA VAL A 92 2.15 10.80 -22.97
C VAL A 92 2.31 10.16 -21.60
N ASP A 93 3.04 9.04 -21.54
CA ASP A 93 3.31 8.32 -20.30
C ASP A 93 4.12 9.18 -19.32
N ASP A 94 5.12 9.90 -19.81
CA ASP A 94 5.90 10.84 -18.98
C ASP A 94 5.04 11.96 -18.40
N ILE A 95 4.16 12.56 -19.21
CA ILE A 95 3.23 13.60 -18.76
C ILE A 95 2.25 13.05 -17.72
N LEU A 96 1.73 11.84 -17.95
CA LEU A 96 0.82 11.17 -17.02
C LEU A 96 1.51 10.89 -15.68
N PHE A 97 2.74 10.38 -15.71
CA PHE A 97 3.55 10.10 -14.54
C PHE A 97 3.81 11.37 -13.73
N ILE A 98 4.35 12.42 -14.36
CA ILE A 98 4.68 13.69 -13.68
C ILE A 98 3.42 14.30 -13.05
N ARG A 99 2.30 14.29 -13.76
CA ARG A 99 1.03 14.85 -13.27
C ARG A 99 0.48 14.04 -12.10
N ASN A 100 0.56 12.72 -12.15
CA ASN A 100 0.14 11.83 -11.08
C ASN A 100 1.01 12.05 -9.83
N PHE A 101 2.33 12.03 -10.00
CA PHE A 101 3.28 12.31 -8.94
C PHE A 101 3.00 13.67 -8.28
N LYS A 102 2.91 14.75 -9.07
CA LYS A 102 2.60 16.08 -8.52
C LYS A 102 1.28 16.09 -7.71
N LYS A 103 0.26 15.37 -8.15
CA LYS A 103 -1.02 15.30 -7.44
C LYS A 103 -0.91 14.59 -6.10
N ILE A 104 -0.17 13.49 -6.03
CA ILE A 104 0.06 12.69 -4.81
C ILE A 104 0.91 13.47 -3.82
N TYR A 105 2.02 14.07 -4.27
CA TYR A 105 3.00 14.69 -3.36
C TYR A 105 2.71 16.14 -3.00
N CYS A 106 1.97 16.91 -3.83
CA CYS A 106 1.65 18.31 -3.54
C CYS A 106 0.25 18.55 -2.92
N ASN A 107 -0.60 17.52 -2.78
CA ASN A 107 -1.85 17.63 -1.99
C ASN A 107 -1.73 17.03 -0.58
N VAL A 108 -0.55 16.53 -0.21
CA VAL A 108 -0.26 15.93 1.10
C VAL A 108 0.58 16.88 1.98
N LEU A 109 0.92 18.06 1.47
CA LEU A 109 1.45 19.24 2.21
C LEU A 109 0.43 20.38 2.12
#